data_AF-A0A957LVB0-F1
#
_entry.id   AF-A0A957LVB0-F1
#
_cell.length_a   1.000
_cell.length_b   1.000
_cell.length_c   1.000
_cell.angle_alpha   90.00
_cell.angle_beta   90.00
_cell.angle_gamma   90.00
#
_symmetry.space_group_name_H-M   'P 1'
#
loop_
_entity.id
_entity.type
_entity.pdbx_description
1 polymer ?
#
loop_
_entity_poly.entity_id
_entity_poly.type
_entity_poly.pdbx_seq_one_letter_code
_entity_poly.pdbx_strand_id
1 'polypeptide(L)'
;SAPGAVPVILVGGGAILVGDTLTGVSALHRPDHAAVANAIGAAIAQVGGEVDRVFSLDAVPREHALAQARDEAAQRVLHEGALPDSVEIVEVEEIPLAYLPGNATRIRVKAVGTLALE
;
A
#
# COMPACT_ATOMS: atom_id res chain seq x y z
N SER A 1 -10.18 27.03 -15.05
CA SER A 1 -8.76 27.43 -14.94
C SER A 1 -7.92 26.33 -15.54
N ALA A 2 -7.03 26.64 -16.49
CA ALA A 2 -6.09 25.63 -17.01
C ALA A 2 -5.24 25.07 -15.86
N PRO A 3 -4.95 23.77 -15.81
CA PRO A 3 -4.05 23.22 -14.80
C PRO A 3 -2.71 23.96 -14.92
N GLY A 4 -2.28 24.60 -13.82
CA GLY A 4 -1.00 25.30 -13.78
C GLY A 4 0.16 24.33 -14.02
N ALA A 5 1.27 24.83 -14.54
CA ALA A 5 2.43 24.00 -14.87
C ALA A 5 2.93 23.20 -13.64
N VAL A 6 3.08 21.88 -13.81
CA VAL A 6 3.37 20.94 -12.71
C VAL A 6 4.85 20.53 -12.74
N PRO A 7 5.53 20.37 -11.59
CA PRO A 7 6.90 19.84 -11.58
C PRO A 7 6.92 18.34 -11.95
N VAL A 8 7.94 17.93 -12.68
CA VAL A 8 8.14 16.54 -13.15
C VAL A 8 9.50 16.04 -12.69
N ILE A 9 9.52 14.80 -12.18
CA ILE A 9 10.76 14.06 -11.87
C ILE A 9 10.91 12.95 -12.92
N LEU A 10 12.00 12.96 -13.67
CA LEU A 10 12.30 11.93 -14.67
C LEU A 10 13.17 10.83 -14.08
N VAL A 11 12.72 9.59 -14.20
CA VAL A 11 13.42 8.39 -13.73
C VAL A 11 13.35 7.25 -14.76
N GLY A 12 14.23 6.25 -14.63
CA GLY A 12 14.30 5.08 -15.52
C GLY A 12 15.13 5.31 -16.80
N GLY A 13 15.41 4.24 -17.54
CA GLY A 13 16.30 4.26 -18.71
C GLY A 13 15.81 5.13 -19.88
N GLY A 14 14.52 5.45 -19.94
CA GLY A 14 13.94 6.34 -20.96
C GLY A 14 14.14 7.83 -20.68
N ALA A 15 14.59 8.21 -19.47
CA ALA A 15 14.78 9.61 -19.09
C ALA A 15 15.82 10.36 -19.95
N ILE A 16 16.77 9.62 -20.55
CA ILE A 16 17.78 10.18 -21.45
C ILE A 16 17.22 10.60 -22.82
N LEU A 17 16.05 10.09 -23.20
CA LEU A 17 15.38 10.41 -24.46
C LEU A 17 14.51 11.68 -24.35
N VAL A 18 14.36 12.24 -23.14
CA VAL A 18 13.54 13.43 -22.87
C VAL A 18 14.43 14.66 -22.79
N GLY A 19 14.18 15.63 -23.69
CA GLY A 19 14.88 16.92 -23.71
C GLY A 19 14.64 17.78 -22.47
N ASP A 20 15.32 18.93 -22.39
CA ASP A 20 15.35 19.78 -21.19
C ASP A 20 14.07 20.60 -20.93
N THR A 21 13.14 20.58 -21.87
CA THR A 21 11.89 21.35 -21.81
C THR A 21 10.69 20.48 -22.17
N LEU A 22 9.63 20.61 -21.38
CA LEU A 22 8.34 19.97 -21.61
C LEU A 22 7.23 21.02 -21.46
N THR A 23 6.34 21.10 -22.45
CA THR A 23 5.21 22.04 -22.42
C THR A 23 4.29 21.71 -21.25
N GLY A 24 3.99 22.69 -20.40
CA GLY A 24 3.14 22.51 -19.23
C GLY A 24 3.88 22.00 -17.98
N VAL A 25 5.22 21.96 -17.99
CA VAL A 25 6.04 21.58 -16.84
C VAL A 25 6.74 22.81 -16.26
N SER A 26 6.62 23.02 -14.95
CA SER A 26 7.22 24.19 -14.26
C SER A 26 8.67 23.95 -13.85
N ALA A 27 9.04 22.69 -13.60
CA ALA A 27 10.40 22.28 -13.26
C ALA A 27 10.63 20.82 -13.69
N LEU A 28 11.82 20.54 -14.21
CA LEU A 28 12.24 19.19 -14.60
C LEU A 28 13.42 18.76 -13.71
N HIS A 29 13.21 17.75 -12.88
CA HIS A 29 14.24 17.21 -12.00
C HIS A 29 14.76 15.88 -12.55
N ARG A 30 16.07 15.78 -12.73
CA ARG A 30 16.77 14.54 -13.11
C ARG A 30 17.78 14.18 -12.01
N PRO A 31 17.38 13.37 -11.01
CA PRO A 31 18.28 12.96 -9.94
C PRO A 31 19.48 12.20 -10.52
N ASP A 32 20.66 12.36 -9.92
CA ASP A 32 21.91 11.71 -10.39
C ASP A 32 21.80 10.17 -10.48
N HIS A 33 20.86 9.57 -9.72
CA HIS A 33 20.62 8.13 -9.64
C HIS A 33 19.34 7.69 -10.39
N ALA A 34 18.85 8.50 -11.34
CA ALA A 34 17.60 8.24 -12.08
C ALA A 34 17.54 6.86 -12.74
N ALA A 35 18.69 6.31 -13.17
CA ALA A 35 18.78 4.98 -13.79
C ALA A 35 18.49 3.82 -12.82
N VAL A 36 18.68 4.02 -11.51
CA VAL A 36 18.44 3.03 -10.45
C VAL A 36 17.24 3.37 -9.57
N ALA A 37 16.39 4.33 -9.96
CA ALA A 37 15.22 4.71 -9.16
C ALA A 37 14.27 3.54 -8.88
N ASN A 38 14.10 2.63 -9.85
CA ASN A 38 13.33 1.39 -9.65
C ASN A 38 13.99 0.47 -8.58
N ALA A 39 15.32 0.46 -8.49
CA ALA A 39 16.07 -0.30 -7.51
C ALA A 39 16.08 0.39 -6.13
N ILE A 40 16.06 1.72 -6.06
CA ILE A 40 15.89 2.47 -4.80
C ILE A 40 14.48 2.23 -4.24
N GLY A 41 13.45 2.25 -5.09
CA GLY A 41 12.08 1.90 -4.68
C GLY A 41 11.96 0.46 -4.16
N ALA A 42 12.73 -0.48 -4.72
CA ALA A 42 12.82 -1.85 -4.22
C ALA A 42 13.68 -1.96 -2.94
N ALA A 43 14.66 -1.08 -2.72
CA ALA A 43 15.48 -1.05 -1.50
C ALA A 43 14.73 -0.46 -0.29
N ILE A 44 13.64 0.28 -0.52
CA ILE A 44 12.64 0.72 0.49
C ILE A 44 11.38 -0.16 0.36
N ALA A 45 11.50 -1.39 -0.12
CA ALA A 45 10.33 -2.26 -0.25
C ALA A 45 9.81 -2.63 1.14
N GLN A 46 8.66 -2.06 1.48
CA GLN A 46 7.82 -2.63 2.53
C GLN A 46 7.19 -3.92 1.99
N VAL A 47 7.12 -4.93 2.83
CA VAL A 47 6.34 -6.14 2.57
C VAL A 47 4.90 -5.87 3.02
N GLY A 48 3.93 -6.29 2.22
CA GLY A 48 2.51 -5.98 2.41
C GLY A 48 1.66 -7.24 2.45
N GLY A 49 0.67 -7.28 3.33
CA GLY A 49 -0.25 -8.39 3.48
C GLY A 49 -1.70 -7.91 3.52
N GLU A 50 -2.60 -8.66 2.89
CA GLU A 50 -4.04 -8.38 2.88
C GLU A 50 -4.83 -9.56 3.46
N VAL A 51 -5.84 -9.25 4.26
CA VAL A 51 -6.91 -10.16 4.66
C VAL A 51 -8.22 -9.63 4.11
N ASP A 52 -9.01 -10.51 3.50
CA ASP A 52 -10.33 -10.19 2.97
C ASP A 52 -11.28 -11.34 3.31
N ARG A 53 -12.17 -11.11 4.28
CA ARG A 53 -13.02 -12.16 4.87
C ARG A 53 -14.42 -11.67 5.17
N VAL A 54 -15.39 -12.56 5.06
CA VAL A 54 -16.77 -12.31 5.48
C VAL A 54 -16.99 -12.86 6.89
N PHE A 55 -17.49 -12.00 7.77
CA PHE A 55 -17.86 -12.33 9.15
C PHE A 55 -19.37 -12.21 9.31
N SER A 56 -19.97 -13.14 10.06
CA SER A 56 -21.35 -12.98 10.53
C SER A 56 -21.31 -12.29 11.88
N LEU A 57 -21.78 -11.05 11.95
CA LEU A 57 -21.74 -10.26 13.18
C LEU A 57 -22.79 -10.71 14.22
N ASP A 58 -23.71 -11.58 13.83
CA ASP A 58 -24.62 -12.27 14.75
C ASP A 58 -23.91 -13.38 15.54
N ALA A 59 -22.85 -13.97 14.98
CA ALA A 59 -22.07 -15.04 15.60
C ALA A 59 -20.82 -14.51 16.34
N VAL A 60 -20.19 -13.44 15.82
CA VAL A 60 -18.98 -12.85 16.38
C VAL A 60 -19.19 -11.35 16.59
N PRO A 61 -18.96 -10.81 17.81
CA PRO A 61 -19.06 -9.36 18.02
C PRO A 61 -18.13 -8.61 17.06
N ARG A 62 -18.60 -7.49 16.50
CA ARG A 62 -17.85 -6.67 15.54
C ARG A 62 -16.40 -6.39 15.95
N GLU A 63 -16.19 -6.04 17.22
CA GLU A 63 -14.85 -5.75 17.75
C GLU A 63 -13.91 -6.95 17.66
N HIS A 64 -14.42 -8.16 17.94
CA HIS A 64 -13.65 -9.40 17.82
C HIS A 64 -13.37 -9.73 16.35
N ALA A 65 -14.34 -9.52 15.45
CA ALA A 65 -14.13 -9.73 14.01
C ALA A 65 -13.05 -8.80 13.44
N LEU A 66 -13.04 -7.54 13.88
CA LEU A 66 -12.03 -6.56 13.50
C LEU A 66 -10.65 -6.88 14.09
N ALA A 67 -10.59 -7.23 15.37
CA ALA A 67 -9.34 -7.63 16.03
C ALA A 67 -8.74 -8.84 15.31
N GLN A 68 -9.57 -9.86 15.03
CA GLN A 68 -9.13 -11.05 14.32
C GLN A 68 -8.60 -10.73 12.92
N ALA A 69 -9.29 -9.90 12.13
CA ALA A 69 -8.84 -9.54 10.79
C ALA A 69 -7.53 -8.72 10.81
N ARG A 70 -7.34 -7.85 11.81
CA ARG A 70 -6.10 -7.08 12.03
C ARG A 70 -4.94 -7.99 12.40
N ASP A 71 -5.15 -8.88 13.35
CA ASP A 71 -4.13 -9.84 13.78
C ASP A 71 -3.72 -10.74 12.61
N GLU A 72 -4.68 -11.25 11.83
CA GLU A 72 -4.38 -12.06 10.65
C GLU A 72 -3.57 -11.29 9.60
N ALA A 73 -3.88 -10.01 9.35
CA ALA A 73 -3.14 -9.20 8.39
C ALA A 73 -1.72 -8.91 8.88
N ALA A 74 -1.55 -8.60 10.16
CA ALA A 74 -0.24 -8.41 10.78
C ALA A 74 0.61 -9.69 10.71
N GLN A 75 0.02 -10.85 11.02
CA GLN A 75 0.71 -12.13 10.96
C GLN A 75 1.15 -12.51 9.53
N ARG A 76 0.39 -12.15 8.50
CA ARG A 76 0.82 -12.35 7.10
C ARG A 76 2.08 -11.56 6.79
N VAL A 77 2.11 -10.29 7.17
CA VAL A 77 3.26 -9.41 6.98
C VAL A 77 4.49 -9.93 7.73
N LEU A 78 4.32 -10.41 8.97
CA LEU A 78 5.41 -11.05 9.73
C LEU A 78 5.91 -12.33 9.07
N HIS A 79 5.00 -13.18 8.59
CA HIS A 79 5.34 -14.43 7.91
C HIS A 79 6.15 -14.19 6.63
N GLU A 80 5.90 -13.07 5.95
CA GLU A 80 6.65 -12.68 4.75
C GLU A 80 8.00 -11.99 5.06
N GLY A 81 8.41 -11.96 6.34
CA GLY A 81 9.75 -11.51 6.75
C GLY A 81 9.82 -10.05 7.19
N ALA A 82 8.69 -9.43 7.55
CA ALA A 82 8.72 -8.10 8.17
C ALA A 82 9.37 -8.11 9.55
N LEU A 83 10.03 -7.01 9.90
CA LEU A 83 10.46 -6.74 11.27
C LEU A 83 9.24 -6.59 12.19
N PRO A 84 9.18 -7.28 13.34
CA PRO A 84 8.02 -7.25 14.23
C PRO A 84 7.55 -5.84 14.64
N ASP A 85 8.50 -4.97 14.96
CA ASP A 85 8.23 -3.62 15.44
C ASP A 85 7.86 -2.63 14.32
N SER A 86 7.91 -3.08 13.05
CA SER A 86 7.61 -2.25 11.87
C SER A 86 6.22 -2.48 11.29
N VAL A 87 5.46 -3.46 11.82
CA VAL A 87 4.17 -3.83 11.26
C VAL A 87 3.12 -2.78 11.58
N GLU A 88 2.49 -2.25 10.55
CA GLU A 88 1.45 -1.23 10.63
C GLU A 88 0.22 -1.64 9.82
N ILE A 89 -0.96 -1.42 10.39
CA ILE A 89 -2.23 -1.53 9.66
C ILE A 89 -2.47 -0.22 8.91
N VAL A 90 -2.44 -0.28 7.58
CA VAL A 90 -2.58 0.91 6.71
C VAL A 90 -4.00 1.11 6.20
N GLU A 91 -4.82 0.05 6.17
CA GLU A 91 -6.19 0.12 5.67
C GLU A 91 -7.08 -0.88 6.39
N VAL A 92 -8.27 -0.42 6.78
CA VAL A 92 -9.36 -1.28 7.28
C VAL A 92 -10.64 -0.84 6.61
N GLU A 93 -11.30 -1.76 5.92
CA GLU A 93 -12.55 -1.52 5.22
C GLU A 93 -13.61 -2.51 5.72
N GLU A 94 -14.79 -2.00 6.07
CA GLU A 94 -15.94 -2.80 6.48
C GLU A 94 -17.10 -2.56 5.51
N ILE A 95 -17.52 -3.60 4.80
CA ILE A 95 -18.60 -3.53 3.82
C ILE A 95 -19.73 -4.45 4.29
N PRO A 96 -20.84 -3.90 4.82
CA PRO A 96 -22.03 -4.68 5.13
C PRO A 96 -22.61 -5.34 3.88
N LEU A 97 -22.91 -6.64 3.96
CA LEU A 97 -23.49 -7.42 2.87
C LEU A 97 -24.99 -7.57 3.10
N ALA A 98 -25.75 -6.56 2.65
CA ALA A 98 -27.18 -6.40 2.92
C ALA A 98 -28.11 -7.53 2.42
N TYR A 99 -27.61 -8.43 1.57
CA TYR A 99 -28.38 -9.54 1.00
C TYR A 99 -28.03 -10.91 1.61
N LEU A 100 -27.12 -10.96 2.57
CA LEU A 100 -26.77 -12.18 3.28
C LEU A 100 -27.42 -12.20 4.68
N PRO A 101 -28.01 -13.33 5.09
CA PRO A 101 -28.50 -13.49 6.45
C PRO A 101 -27.34 -13.44 7.46
N GLY A 102 -27.62 -13.06 8.71
CA GLY A 102 -26.63 -13.12 9.80
C GLY A 102 -25.80 -11.86 10.03
N ASN A 103 -26.29 -10.69 9.59
CA ASN A 103 -25.56 -9.41 9.61
C ASN A 103 -24.13 -9.55 9.07
N ALA A 104 -24.03 -10.13 7.86
CA ALA A 104 -22.74 -10.45 7.27
C ALA A 104 -22.00 -9.17 6.86
N THR A 105 -20.75 -9.03 7.28
CA THR A 105 -19.88 -7.91 6.93
C THR A 105 -18.59 -8.46 6.34
N ARG A 106 -18.23 -7.99 5.16
CA ARG A 106 -16.89 -8.21 4.60
C ARG A 106 -15.94 -7.23 5.26
N ILE A 107 -14.89 -7.75 5.88
CA ILE A 107 -13.81 -6.97 6.47
C ILE A 107 -12.57 -7.22 5.64
N ARG A 108 -12.00 -6.13 5.11
CA ARG A 108 -10.70 -6.12 4.45
C ARG A 108 -9.71 -5.35 5.32
N VAL A 109 -8.53 -5.93 5.52
CA VAL A 109 -7.43 -5.27 6.26
C VAL A 109 -6.16 -5.40 5.46
N LYS A 110 -5.44 -4.29 5.29
CA LYS A 110 -4.09 -4.27 4.74
C LYS A 110 -3.10 -3.87 5.81
N ALA A 111 -1.99 -4.59 5.86
CA ALA A 111 -0.87 -4.33 6.72
C ALA A 111 0.40 -4.20 5.88
N VAL A 112 1.36 -3.43 6.37
CA VAL A 112 2.71 -3.32 5.79
C VAL A 112 3.76 -3.45 6.88
N GLY A 113 4.98 -3.83 6.51
CA GLY A 113 6.13 -3.87 7.40
C GLY A 113 7.43 -3.70 6.63
N THR A 114 8.49 -3.31 7.32
CA THR A 114 9.83 -3.23 6.75
C THR A 114 10.40 -4.64 6.61
N LEU A 115 10.79 -5.03 5.40
CA LEU A 115 11.43 -6.33 5.15
C LEU A 115 12.77 -6.40 5.90
N ALA A 116 13.00 -7.50 6.63
CA ALA A 116 14.32 -7.80 7.20
C ALA A 116 15.28 -8.13 6.04
N LEU A 117 16.23 -7.23 5.76
CA LEU A 117 17.32 -7.49 4.82
C LEU A 117 18.35 -8.39 5.53
N GLU A 118 18.44 -9.66 5.11
CA GLU A 118 19.58 -10.55 5.44
C GLU A 118 20.70 -10.40 4.41
#